data_AF-A0A2D8RVM3-F1
#
_entry.id   AF-A0A2D8RVM3-F1
#
_cell.length_a   1.000
_cell.length_b   1.000
_cell.length_c   1.000
_cell.angle_alpha   90.00
_cell.angle_beta   90.00
_cell.angle_gamma   90.00
#
_symmetry.space_group_name_H-M   'P 1'
#
loop_
_entity.id
_entity.type
_entity.pdbx_description
1 polymer ?
#
loop_
_entity_poly.entity_id
_entity_poly.type
_entity_poly.pdbx_seq_one_letter_code
_entity_poly.pdbx_strand_id
1 'polypeptide(L)'
;MAQLKLGQARDAVEVFERALALHGPERRAAAWLPYARAQEFGEMPAGYRAEIAELVSRQPLEVPEGYASMAELNAALAAALEEDPTTVWEPRGKATRKGGQTGLLLDAPREPFIAFEKVLRKAIDAHFDGIKIQPRHPYRGMVPKTYHLDLWGTLLSEGGHQHSHIHVGGWMSGVYYVSLPATLGSGGESKDGWIEFGHPPPEFEAVFEPQTVTYEPREGDAFFFPSYLFHRTLPFTGEERRISLAFDVKPTSWR
;
A
#
# COMPACT_ATOMS: atom_id res chain seq x y z
N MET A 1 -6.06 12.71 15.98
CA MET A 1 -7.34 12.03 15.65
C MET A 1 -8.51 12.47 16.52
N ALA A 2 -8.42 12.45 17.86
CA ALA A 2 -9.52 12.91 18.70
C ALA A 2 -9.96 14.34 18.36
N GLN A 3 -9.01 15.26 18.21
CA GLN A 3 -9.27 16.65 17.80
C GLN A 3 -10.00 16.76 16.45
N LEU A 4 -9.56 16.01 15.42
CA LEU A 4 -10.26 15.98 14.13
C LEU A 4 -11.71 15.51 14.24
N LYS A 5 -11.98 14.50 15.07
CA LYS A 5 -13.35 14.01 15.31
C LYS A 5 -14.24 15.02 16.03
N LEU A 6 -13.65 15.96 16.75
CA LEU A 6 -14.35 17.07 17.41
C LEU A 6 -14.46 18.31 16.51
N GLY A 7 -14.03 18.24 15.24
CA GLY A 7 -14.01 19.38 14.32
C GLY A 7 -12.87 20.38 14.61
N GLN A 8 -11.93 20.04 15.49
CA GLN A 8 -10.82 20.90 15.91
C GLN A 8 -9.60 20.67 15.02
N ALA A 9 -9.71 21.05 13.75
CA ALA A 9 -8.69 20.79 12.73
C ALA A 9 -7.34 21.45 13.05
N ARG A 10 -7.36 22.72 13.46
CA ARG A 10 -6.16 23.48 13.86
C ARG A 10 -5.43 22.84 15.04
N ASP A 11 -6.15 22.45 16.08
CA ASP A 11 -5.55 21.77 17.25
C ASP A 11 -4.96 20.41 16.84
N ALA A 12 -5.60 19.70 15.91
CA ALA A 12 -5.07 18.43 15.39
C ALA A 12 -3.75 18.63 14.63
N VAL A 13 -3.67 19.67 13.81
CA VAL A 13 -2.44 20.05 13.09
C VAL A 13 -1.30 20.29 14.06
N GLU A 14 -1.49 21.10 15.09
CA GLU A 14 -0.44 21.40 16.08
C GLU A 14 0.07 20.12 16.78
N VAL A 15 -0.84 19.18 17.06
CA VAL A 15 -0.47 17.87 17.62
C VAL A 15 0.36 17.05 16.62
N PHE A 16 -0.03 17.02 15.35
CA PHE A 16 0.70 16.25 14.33
C PHE A 16 2.08 16.85 14.03
N GLU A 17 2.20 18.16 13.90
CA GLU A 17 3.49 18.83 13.71
C GLU A 17 4.43 18.59 14.88
N ARG A 18 3.90 18.66 16.11
CA ARG A 18 4.67 18.33 17.32
C ARG A 18 5.12 16.88 17.34
N ALA A 19 4.24 15.94 16.96
CA ALA A 19 4.58 14.53 16.87
C ALA A 19 5.70 14.28 15.85
N LEU A 20 5.62 14.91 14.68
CA LEU A 20 6.66 14.83 13.65
C LEU A 20 7.99 15.42 14.11
N ALA A 21 7.95 16.54 14.84
CA ALA A 21 9.15 17.19 15.38
C ALA A 21 9.84 16.36 16.47
N LEU A 22 9.08 15.73 17.36
CA LEU A 22 9.60 14.99 18.51
C LEU A 22 10.00 13.54 18.17
N HIS A 23 9.23 12.87 17.32
CA HIS A 23 9.36 11.43 17.08
C HIS A 23 9.85 11.12 15.65
N GLY A 24 10.18 12.15 14.87
CA GLY A 24 10.53 11.98 13.46
C GLY A 24 9.31 11.54 12.65
N PRO A 25 9.45 10.69 11.62
CA PRO A 25 8.36 10.32 10.73
C PRO A 25 7.37 9.36 11.40
N GLU A 26 6.63 9.85 12.39
CA GLU A 26 5.50 9.15 12.99
C GLU A 26 4.41 9.02 11.91
N ARG A 27 3.98 7.78 11.65
CA ARG A 27 3.20 7.43 10.44
C ARG A 27 1.82 8.05 10.49
N ARG A 28 1.17 8.08 11.66
CA ARG A 28 -0.17 8.66 11.77
C ARG A 28 -0.12 10.16 11.55
N ALA A 29 0.85 10.85 12.14
CA ALA A 29 1.02 12.29 11.96
C ALA A 29 1.35 12.63 10.50
N ALA A 30 2.27 11.90 9.87
CA ALA A 30 2.59 12.08 8.45
C ALA A 30 1.37 11.83 7.54
N ALA A 31 0.59 10.78 7.83
CA ALA A 31 -0.61 10.44 7.06
C ALA A 31 -1.71 11.51 7.19
N TRP A 32 -1.98 11.98 8.42
CA TRP A 32 -3.15 12.80 8.71
C TRP A 32 -2.90 14.31 8.61
N LEU A 33 -1.66 14.78 8.70
CA LEU A 33 -1.35 16.21 8.64
C LEU A 33 -1.89 16.91 7.38
N PRO A 34 -1.74 16.37 6.15
CA PRO A 34 -2.29 17.01 4.95
C PRO A 34 -3.82 17.17 5.01
N TYR A 35 -4.54 16.17 5.51
CA TYR A 35 -6.01 16.20 5.64
C TYR A 35 -6.48 17.10 6.78
N ALA A 36 -5.70 17.22 7.86
CA ALA A 36 -6.00 18.15 8.94
C ALA A 36 -5.83 19.60 8.49
N ARG A 37 -4.77 19.90 7.73
CA ARG A 37 -4.59 21.19 7.06
C ARG A 37 -5.72 21.46 6.07
N ALA A 38 -6.14 20.44 5.32
CA ALA A 38 -7.24 20.60 4.38
C ALA A 38 -8.59 20.85 5.07
N GLN A 39 -8.89 20.23 6.22
CA GLN A 39 -10.06 20.63 7.01
C GLN A 39 -9.97 22.05 7.55
N GLU A 40 -8.78 22.51 7.92
CA GLU A 40 -8.58 23.87 8.44
C GLU A 40 -8.86 24.93 7.37
N PHE A 41 -8.39 24.71 6.14
CA PHE A 41 -8.43 25.71 5.06
C PHE A 41 -9.50 25.46 3.99
N GLY A 42 -10.17 24.31 4.00
CA GLY A 42 -11.19 23.93 3.01
C GLY A 42 -10.62 23.45 1.67
N GLU A 43 -9.31 23.27 1.55
CA GLU A 43 -8.65 22.76 0.34
C GLU A 43 -7.39 21.96 0.66
N MET A 44 -7.06 20.98 -0.20
CA MET A 44 -5.82 20.23 -0.06
C MET A 44 -4.58 21.11 -0.27
N PRO A 45 -3.48 20.89 0.47
CA PRO A 45 -2.24 21.62 0.26
C PRO A 45 -1.80 21.61 -1.21
N ALA A 46 -1.36 22.77 -1.71
CA ALA A 46 -0.88 22.91 -3.08
C ALA A 46 0.26 21.91 -3.34
N GLY A 47 0.19 21.20 -4.48
CA GLY A 47 1.19 20.20 -4.86
C GLY A 47 1.01 18.82 -4.24
N TYR A 48 0.03 18.59 -3.35
CA TYR A 48 -0.17 17.29 -2.71
C TYR A 48 -0.32 16.13 -3.70
N ARG A 49 -1.12 16.31 -4.76
CA ARG A 49 -1.25 15.30 -5.82
C ARG A 49 0.08 14.95 -6.50
N ALA A 50 0.93 15.95 -6.74
CA ALA A 50 2.23 15.74 -7.35
C ALA A 50 3.17 15.01 -6.38
N GLU A 51 3.15 15.37 -5.10
CA GLU A 51 3.91 14.68 -4.05
C GLU A 51 3.53 13.19 -3.96
N ILE A 52 2.23 12.85 -3.99
CA ILE A 52 1.76 11.47 -4.05
C ILE A 52 2.40 10.75 -5.25
N ALA A 53 2.30 11.34 -6.44
CA ALA A 53 2.80 10.73 -7.67
C ALA A 53 4.32 10.50 -7.65
N GLU A 54 5.08 11.36 -6.96
CA GLU A 54 6.53 11.20 -6.79
C GLU A 54 6.92 10.16 -5.73
N LEU A 55 6.04 9.86 -4.77
CA LEU A 55 6.31 8.91 -3.69
C LEU A 55 5.93 7.48 -4.06
N VAL A 56 5.06 7.29 -5.05
CA VAL A 56 4.67 5.97 -5.55
C VAL A 56 5.58 5.57 -6.69
N SER A 57 6.22 4.40 -6.55
CA SER A 57 7.03 3.81 -7.61
C SER A 57 6.42 2.48 -8.06
N ARG A 58 6.54 2.18 -9.35
CA ARG A 58 6.16 0.92 -9.96
C ARG A 58 7.38 0.29 -10.62
N GLN A 59 7.63 -0.98 -10.35
CA GLN A 59 8.73 -1.71 -10.97
C GLN A 59 8.28 -3.15 -11.31
N PRO A 60 8.64 -3.68 -12.48
CA PRO A 60 8.52 -5.11 -12.74
C PRO A 60 9.52 -5.87 -11.85
N LEU A 61 9.15 -7.06 -11.41
CA LEU A 61 10.09 -7.95 -10.73
C LEU A 61 10.85 -8.83 -11.73
N GLU A 62 12.05 -9.26 -11.33
CA GLU A 62 12.82 -10.25 -12.08
C GLU A 62 12.25 -11.66 -11.87
N VAL A 63 12.38 -12.51 -12.88
CA VAL A 63 12.01 -13.93 -12.77
C VAL A 63 12.92 -14.60 -11.75
N PRO A 64 12.39 -15.20 -10.67
CA PRO A 64 13.20 -15.88 -9.67
C PRO A 64 13.80 -17.18 -10.23
N GLU A 65 14.95 -17.56 -9.67
CA GLU A 65 15.57 -18.86 -9.94
C GLU A 65 14.57 -20.01 -9.67
N GLY A 66 14.53 -21.00 -10.56
CA GLY A 66 13.59 -22.12 -10.49
C GLY A 66 12.29 -21.92 -11.29
N TYR A 67 12.08 -20.73 -11.87
CA TYR A 67 10.94 -20.43 -12.74
C TYR A 67 11.42 -20.02 -14.13
N ALA A 68 10.73 -20.47 -15.18
CA ALA A 68 11.03 -20.12 -16.57
C ALA A 68 10.47 -18.74 -16.96
N SER A 69 9.45 -18.24 -16.25
CA SER A 69 8.82 -16.95 -16.52
C SER A 69 8.06 -16.39 -15.32
N MET A 70 7.72 -15.09 -15.37
CA MET A 70 6.82 -14.48 -14.37
C MET A 70 5.42 -15.10 -14.40
N ALA A 71 4.94 -15.55 -15.56
CA ALA A 71 3.65 -16.22 -15.68
C ALA A 71 3.63 -17.56 -14.91
N GLU A 72 4.72 -18.32 -14.97
CA GLU A 72 4.86 -19.56 -14.22
C GLU A 72 4.93 -19.32 -12.70
N LEU A 73 5.69 -18.30 -12.28
CA LEU A 73 5.71 -17.87 -10.87
C LEU A 73 4.30 -17.46 -10.42
N ASN A 74 3.60 -16.64 -11.21
CA ASN A 74 2.26 -16.16 -10.88
C ASN A 74 1.25 -17.28 -10.77
N ALA A 75 1.30 -18.28 -11.66
CA ALA A 75 0.46 -19.46 -11.57
C ALA A 75 0.72 -20.23 -10.27
N ALA A 76 1.99 -20.43 -9.90
CA ALA A 76 2.36 -21.10 -8.65
C ALA A 76 1.92 -20.29 -7.41
N LEU A 77 2.14 -18.97 -7.41
CA LEU A 77 1.73 -18.08 -6.32
C LEU A 77 0.21 -18.07 -6.16
N ALA A 78 -0.54 -17.99 -7.26
CA ALA A 78 -2.00 -18.01 -7.24
C ALA A 78 -2.50 -19.31 -6.61
N ALA A 79 -2.06 -20.47 -7.10
CA ALA A 79 -2.45 -21.77 -6.54
C ALA A 79 -2.10 -21.88 -5.04
N ALA A 80 -0.88 -21.48 -4.66
CA ALA A 80 -0.42 -21.53 -3.28
C ALA A 80 -1.18 -20.59 -2.32
N LEU A 81 -1.70 -19.46 -2.82
CA LEU A 81 -2.51 -18.52 -2.07
C LEU A 81 -3.96 -18.97 -1.94
N GLU A 82 -4.53 -19.56 -2.99
CA GLU A 82 -5.89 -20.10 -2.97
C GLU A 82 -6.05 -21.28 -2.02
N GLU A 83 -5.01 -22.08 -1.87
CA GLU A 83 -4.95 -23.23 -0.97
C GLU A 83 -4.42 -22.87 0.43
N ASP A 84 -4.07 -21.61 0.70
CA ASP A 84 -3.44 -21.25 1.97
C ASP A 84 -4.42 -21.38 3.16
N PRO A 85 -4.12 -22.26 4.13
CA PRO A 85 -5.06 -22.59 5.21
C PRO A 85 -5.21 -21.47 6.24
N THR A 86 -4.37 -20.43 6.19
CA THR A 86 -4.44 -19.28 7.10
C THR A 86 -5.36 -18.18 6.59
N THR A 87 -5.94 -18.35 5.38
CA THR A 87 -6.82 -17.35 4.78
C THR A 87 -8.07 -17.13 5.61
N VAL A 88 -8.28 -15.89 6.04
CA VAL A 88 -9.49 -15.44 6.71
C VAL A 88 -10.28 -14.56 5.74
N TRP A 89 -11.51 -14.97 5.43
CA TRP A 89 -12.45 -14.19 4.62
C TRP A 89 -13.07 -13.06 5.45
N GLU A 90 -13.14 -11.87 4.87
CA GLU A 90 -13.58 -10.61 5.50
C GLU A 90 -13.01 -10.41 6.92
N PRO A 91 -11.66 -10.36 7.04
CA PRO A 91 -11.01 -10.33 8.33
C PRO A 91 -11.41 -9.09 9.13
N ARG A 92 -11.90 -9.30 10.36
CA ARG A 92 -12.37 -8.23 11.24
C ARG A 92 -11.26 -7.21 11.53
N GLY A 93 -11.59 -5.93 11.43
CA GLY A 93 -10.63 -4.84 11.69
C GLY A 93 -9.64 -4.59 10.56
N LYS A 94 -9.79 -5.24 9.40
CA LYS A 94 -9.02 -4.97 8.18
C LYS A 94 -9.87 -4.19 7.16
N ALA A 95 -9.19 -3.58 6.20
CA ALA A 95 -9.80 -2.79 5.13
C ALA A 95 -10.54 -3.64 4.09
N THR A 96 -10.30 -4.97 4.07
CA THR A 96 -10.80 -5.88 3.04
C THR A 96 -12.30 -6.07 3.11
N ARG A 97 -12.96 -6.02 1.94
CA ARG A 97 -14.38 -6.32 1.74
C ARG A 97 -14.54 -7.27 0.57
N LYS A 98 -15.46 -8.22 0.68
CA LYS A 98 -15.69 -9.30 -0.30
C LYS A 98 -14.37 -9.96 -0.75
N GLY A 99 -13.53 -10.29 0.22
CA GLY A 99 -12.19 -10.79 0.00
C GLY A 99 -11.59 -11.40 1.26
N GLY A 100 -10.49 -12.13 1.10
CA GLY A 100 -9.72 -12.72 2.19
C GLY A 100 -8.28 -12.20 2.25
N GLN A 101 -7.67 -12.35 3.42
CA GLN A 101 -6.23 -12.17 3.64
C GLN A 101 -5.65 -13.44 4.27
N THR A 102 -4.44 -13.82 3.85
CA THR A 102 -3.67 -14.87 4.55
C THR A 102 -3.10 -14.33 5.87
N GLY A 103 -2.56 -15.22 6.69
CA GLY A 103 -1.57 -14.87 7.70
C GLY A 103 -0.25 -14.38 7.07
N LEU A 104 0.75 -14.11 7.90
CA LEU A 104 2.07 -13.73 7.43
C LEU A 104 2.77 -14.96 6.81
N LEU A 105 3.05 -14.88 5.51
CA LEU A 105 3.59 -15.98 4.72
C LEU A 105 5.05 -16.29 5.06
N LEU A 106 5.76 -15.35 5.69
CA LEU A 106 7.15 -15.52 6.10
C LEU A 106 7.30 -16.04 7.55
N ASP A 107 6.19 -16.21 8.28
CA ASP A 107 6.24 -16.87 9.60
C ASP A 107 6.43 -18.39 9.46
N ALA A 108 6.00 -18.97 8.34
CA ALA A 108 6.23 -20.35 7.95
C ALA A 108 6.63 -20.43 6.46
N PRO A 109 7.87 -20.04 6.10
CA PRO A 109 8.30 -19.91 4.71
C PRO A 109 8.21 -21.23 3.95
N ARG A 110 7.63 -21.19 2.76
CA ARG A 110 7.49 -22.31 1.82
C ARG A 110 7.54 -21.82 0.39
N GLU A 111 7.81 -22.70 -0.57
CA GLU A 111 7.61 -22.36 -1.97
C GLU A 111 6.12 -22.16 -2.28
N PRO A 112 5.77 -21.25 -3.21
CA PRO A 112 6.64 -20.38 -4.02
C PRO A 112 7.07 -19.07 -3.34
N PHE A 113 6.68 -18.83 -2.08
CA PHE A 113 6.90 -17.55 -1.40
C PHE A 113 8.38 -17.28 -1.09
N ILE A 114 9.19 -18.32 -0.86
CA ILE A 114 10.63 -18.19 -0.66
C ILE A 114 11.31 -17.64 -1.93
N ALA A 115 11.00 -18.20 -3.10
CA ALA A 115 11.50 -17.69 -4.37
C ALA A 115 11.07 -16.24 -4.62
N PHE A 116 9.79 -15.93 -4.37
CA PHE A 116 9.26 -14.57 -4.49
C PHE A 116 9.93 -13.58 -3.53
N GLU A 117 10.13 -13.96 -2.25
CA GLU A 117 10.75 -13.09 -1.24
C GLU A 117 12.15 -12.63 -1.68
N LYS A 118 12.95 -13.53 -2.28
CA LYS A 118 14.31 -13.21 -2.74
C LYS A 118 14.31 -12.09 -3.78
N VAL A 119 13.47 -12.19 -4.81
CA VAL A 119 13.39 -11.16 -5.87
C VAL A 119 12.73 -9.88 -5.36
N LEU A 120 11.76 -9.99 -4.46
CA LEU A 120 11.15 -8.83 -3.82
C LEU A 120 12.17 -8.04 -3.00
N ARG A 121 13.00 -8.71 -2.18
CA ARG A 121 14.05 -8.05 -1.39
C ARG A 121 15.07 -7.33 -2.28
N LYS A 122 15.48 -7.94 -3.39
CA LYS A 122 16.35 -7.28 -4.38
C LYS A 122 15.72 -6.01 -4.95
N ALA A 123 14.42 -6.04 -5.28
CA ALA A 123 13.69 -4.87 -5.76
C ALA A 123 13.52 -3.79 -4.68
N ILE A 124 13.28 -4.18 -3.43
CA ILE A 124 13.23 -3.26 -2.27
C ILE A 124 14.58 -2.55 -2.10
N ASP A 125 15.69 -3.29 -2.15
CA ASP A 125 17.03 -2.74 -1.96
C ASP A 125 17.40 -1.79 -3.11
N ALA A 126 17.06 -2.16 -4.35
CA ALA A 126 17.23 -1.29 -5.52
C ALA A 126 16.37 -0.02 -5.43
N HIS A 127 15.14 -0.13 -4.92
CA HIS A 127 14.30 1.03 -4.65
C HIS A 127 14.93 1.95 -3.61
N PHE A 128 15.50 1.41 -2.52
CA PHE A 128 16.21 2.21 -1.52
C PHE A 128 17.39 2.98 -2.12
N ASP A 129 18.16 2.34 -2.99
CA ASP A 129 19.30 2.97 -3.66
C ASP A 129 18.87 4.10 -4.61
N GLY A 130 17.64 4.04 -5.13
CA GLY A 130 17.04 5.10 -5.95
C GLY A 130 16.49 6.30 -5.17
N ILE A 131 16.34 6.20 -3.84
CA ILE A 131 15.77 7.29 -3.03
C ILE A 131 16.81 8.39 -2.82
N LYS A 132 16.53 9.58 -3.35
CA LYS A 132 17.27 10.81 -3.03
C LYS A 132 16.93 11.25 -1.62
N ILE A 133 17.93 11.30 -0.74
CA ILE A 133 17.76 11.74 0.64
C ILE A 133 17.31 13.21 0.68
N GLN A 134 16.24 13.47 1.40
CA GLN A 134 15.70 14.81 1.64
C GLN A 134 15.53 15.01 3.15
N PRO A 135 16.43 15.76 3.80
CA PRO A 135 16.34 16.00 5.24
C PRO A 135 14.95 16.50 5.65
N ARG A 136 14.44 15.99 6.78
CA ARG A 136 13.12 16.30 7.36
C ARG A 136 11.91 15.80 6.57
N HIS A 137 12.08 15.21 5.39
CA HIS A 137 10.97 14.57 4.68
C HIS A 137 10.53 13.28 5.43
N PRO A 138 9.23 13.03 5.64
CA PRO A 138 8.76 11.87 6.41
C PRO A 138 9.22 10.51 5.87
N TYR A 139 9.22 10.35 4.54
CA TYR A 139 9.75 9.16 3.88
C TYR A 139 11.25 9.24 3.54
N ARG A 140 11.66 10.23 2.73
CA ARG A 140 13.00 10.39 2.16
C ARG A 140 14.07 10.92 3.14
N GLY A 141 13.70 11.23 4.38
CA GLY A 141 14.62 11.76 5.39
C GLY A 141 15.53 10.71 6.00
N MET A 142 15.08 9.46 6.09
CA MET A 142 15.87 8.33 6.59
C MET A 142 15.48 7.08 5.82
N VAL A 143 16.43 6.53 5.06
CA VAL A 143 16.24 5.30 4.28
C VAL A 143 16.78 4.11 5.08
N PRO A 144 16.05 2.99 5.17
CA PRO A 144 16.50 1.81 5.91
C PRO A 144 17.78 1.21 5.32
N LYS A 145 18.62 0.66 6.19
CA LYS A 145 19.76 -0.19 5.82
C LYS A 145 19.43 -1.66 5.93
N THR A 146 18.73 -2.04 7.00
CA THR A 146 18.21 -3.40 7.22
C THR A 146 16.76 -3.33 7.66
N TYR A 147 15.99 -4.38 7.41
CA TYR A 147 14.56 -4.42 7.70
C TYR A 147 14.05 -5.84 7.94
N HIS A 148 12.96 -5.92 8.69
CA HIS A 148 12.05 -7.07 8.70
C HIS A 148 10.98 -6.85 7.61
N LEU A 149 10.53 -7.94 6.99
CA LEU A 149 9.54 -7.94 5.92
C LEU A 149 8.33 -8.74 6.39
N ASP A 150 7.16 -8.11 6.42
CA ASP A 150 5.89 -8.82 6.49
C ASP A 150 5.40 -9.03 5.07
N LEU A 151 4.83 -10.20 4.78
CA LEU A 151 4.26 -10.54 3.47
C LEU A 151 2.97 -11.33 3.67
N TRP A 152 1.90 -10.97 2.96
CA TRP A 152 0.63 -11.68 3.01
C TRP A 152 -0.11 -11.60 1.68
N GLY A 153 -0.97 -12.59 1.43
CA GLY A 153 -1.86 -12.62 0.28
C GLY A 153 -3.15 -11.85 0.53
N THR A 154 -3.70 -11.29 -0.53
CA THR A 154 -5.05 -10.72 -0.59
C THR A 154 -5.77 -11.29 -1.81
N LEU A 155 -6.92 -11.92 -1.58
CA LEU A 155 -7.76 -12.52 -2.61
C LEU A 155 -9.11 -11.82 -2.59
N LEU A 156 -9.45 -11.08 -3.64
CA LEU A 156 -10.72 -10.37 -3.76
C LEU A 156 -11.61 -11.06 -4.80
N SER A 157 -12.89 -11.23 -4.48
CA SER A 157 -13.93 -11.65 -5.43
C SER A 157 -14.61 -10.43 -6.05
N GLU A 158 -15.58 -10.65 -6.94
CA GLU A 158 -16.36 -9.60 -7.58
C GLU A 158 -16.87 -8.52 -6.59
N GLY A 159 -16.66 -7.26 -6.92
CA GLY A 159 -16.95 -6.10 -6.09
C GLY A 159 -16.03 -5.94 -4.87
N GLY A 160 -15.06 -6.83 -4.71
CA GLY A 160 -14.08 -6.82 -3.65
C GLY A 160 -13.14 -5.64 -3.74
N HIS A 161 -12.77 -5.12 -2.58
CA HIS A 161 -11.99 -3.90 -2.47
C HIS A 161 -11.27 -3.83 -1.12
N GLN A 162 -10.37 -2.86 -1.00
CA GLN A 162 -9.79 -2.43 0.26
C GLN A 162 -10.28 -1.02 0.53
N HIS A 163 -10.89 -0.74 1.68
CA HIS A 163 -11.13 0.64 2.09
C HIS A 163 -9.81 1.43 2.19
N SER A 164 -9.90 2.76 2.14
CA SER A 164 -8.69 3.57 2.30
C SER A 164 -8.10 3.41 3.69
N HIS A 165 -6.81 3.12 3.75
CA HIS A 165 -6.09 2.85 4.99
C HIS A 165 -4.60 3.17 4.86
N ILE A 166 -3.89 3.07 6.00
CA ILE A 166 -2.44 3.21 6.12
C ILE A 166 -1.88 2.03 6.92
N HIS A 167 -0.58 1.81 6.81
CA HIS A 167 0.13 0.73 7.50
C HIS A 167 1.01 1.33 8.61
N VAL A 168 0.47 1.45 9.82
CA VAL A 168 1.18 2.14 10.92
C VAL A 168 2.46 1.42 11.39
N GLY A 169 2.58 0.12 11.11
CA GLY A 169 3.75 -0.69 11.49
C GLY A 169 4.90 -0.61 10.48
N GLY A 170 4.64 -0.19 9.24
CA GLY A 170 5.62 -0.13 8.17
C GLY A 170 6.31 1.23 8.04
N TRP A 171 7.45 1.26 7.37
CA TRP A 171 8.05 2.48 6.81
C TRP A 171 7.69 2.64 5.33
N MET A 172 7.81 1.53 4.58
CA MET A 172 7.35 1.41 3.21
C MET A 172 6.41 0.21 3.13
N SER A 173 5.36 0.35 2.34
CA SER A 173 4.44 -0.72 2.01
C SER A 173 4.48 -0.94 0.50
N GLY A 174 3.96 -2.08 0.08
CA GLY A 174 3.81 -2.34 -1.33
C GLY A 174 2.84 -3.45 -1.65
N VAL A 175 2.58 -3.59 -2.93
CA VAL A 175 1.70 -4.62 -3.48
C VAL A 175 2.26 -5.14 -4.79
N TYR A 176 2.28 -6.46 -4.93
CA TYR A 176 2.59 -7.17 -6.15
C TYR A 176 1.33 -7.84 -6.70
N TYR A 177 1.09 -7.72 -8.00
CA TYR A 177 -0.09 -8.32 -8.64
C TYR A 177 0.23 -9.68 -9.22
N VAL A 178 -0.44 -10.70 -8.67
CA VAL A 178 -0.23 -12.11 -9.01
C VAL A 178 -1.14 -12.50 -10.17
N SER A 179 -2.43 -12.29 -10.00
CA SER A 179 -3.45 -12.63 -11.00
C SER A 179 -4.58 -11.60 -10.95
N LEU A 180 -5.00 -11.14 -12.12
CA LEU A 180 -5.99 -10.10 -12.30
C LEU A 180 -7.10 -10.59 -13.23
N PRO A 181 -8.38 -10.29 -12.94
CA PRO A 181 -9.47 -10.57 -13.86
C PRO A 181 -9.23 -9.92 -15.22
N ALA A 182 -9.46 -10.67 -16.31
CA ALA A 182 -9.33 -10.15 -17.67
C ALA A 182 -10.24 -8.93 -17.96
N THR A 183 -11.30 -8.75 -17.17
CA THR A 183 -12.27 -7.65 -17.25
C THR A 183 -11.81 -6.37 -16.55
N LEU A 184 -10.68 -6.37 -15.83
CA LEU A 184 -10.17 -5.14 -15.21
C LEU A 184 -9.81 -4.12 -16.29
N GLY A 185 -10.35 -2.90 -16.19
CA GLY A 185 -10.07 -1.82 -17.13
C GLY A 185 -10.67 -2.02 -18.53
N SER A 186 -11.48 -3.05 -18.78
CA SER A 186 -12.03 -3.36 -20.11
C SER A 186 -13.19 -2.44 -20.54
N GLY A 187 -13.42 -1.32 -19.85
CA GLY A 187 -14.53 -0.39 -20.07
C GLY A 187 -14.10 1.07 -20.17
N GLY A 188 -13.39 1.47 -21.23
CA GLY A 188 -13.09 2.88 -21.51
C GLY A 188 -12.34 3.59 -20.39
N GLU A 189 -12.98 4.57 -19.73
CA GLU A 189 -12.43 5.33 -18.59
C GLU A 189 -12.58 4.63 -17.22
N SER A 190 -13.09 3.39 -17.18
CA SER A 190 -13.23 2.62 -15.93
C SER A 190 -11.87 2.40 -15.24
N LYS A 191 -11.87 2.56 -13.92
CA LYS A 191 -10.73 2.30 -13.02
C LYS A 191 -10.99 1.10 -12.11
N ASP A 192 -11.82 0.16 -12.56
CA ASP A 192 -12.19 -1.03 -11.81
C ASP A 192 -10.95 -1.77 -11.31
N GLY A 193 -10.87 -2.02 -10.00
CA GLY A 193 -9.78 -2.80 -9.40
C GLY A 193 -8.44 -2.08 -9.27
N TRP A 194 -8.36 -0.82 -9.71
CA TRP A 194 -7.15 -0.01 -9.64
C TRP A 194 -6.78 0.33 -8.19
N ILE A 195 -5.49 0.54 -7.97
CA ILE A 195 -5.02 1.11 -6.70
C ILE A 195 -5.16 2.63 -6.77
N GLU A 196 -5.72 3.22 -5.73
CA GLU A 196 -5.85 4.66 -5.57
C GLU A 196 -5.14 5.12 -4.32
N PHE A 197 -4.39 6.22 -4.44
CA PHE A 197 -3.70 6.90 -3.34
C PHE A 197 -4.33 8.27 -3.09
N GLY A 198 -4.33 8.71 -1.83
CA GLY A 198 -4.71 10.06 -1.42
C GLY A 198 -6.16 10.24 -0.98
N HIS A 199 -7.03 9.25 -1.20
CA HIS A 199 -8.41 9.33 -0.71
C HIS A 199 -8.46 9.08 0.81
N PRO A 200 -9.10 9.92 1.63
CA PRO A 200 -9.24 9.65 3.07
C PRO A 200 -10.13 8.42 3.35
N PRO A 201 -10.11 7.85 4.56
CA PRO A 201 -10.96 6.71 4.90
C PRO A 201 -12.46 7.11 4.91
N PRO A 202 -13.38 6.17 4.64
CA PRO A 202 -14.81 6.48 4.46
C PRO A 202 -15.47 7.21 5.63
N GLU A 203 -15.01 6.97 6.86
CA GLU A 203 -15.52 7.61 8.07
C GLU A 203 -15.04 9.06 8.27
N PHE A 204 -14.18 9.57 7.39
CA PHE A 204 -13.69 10.94 7.45
C PHE A 204 -14.58 11.87 6.63
N GLU A 205 -15.31 12.73 7.33
CA GLU A 205 -16.19 13.75 6.73
C GLU A 205 -15.38 14.95 6.23
N ALA A 206 -14.80 14.83 5.04
CA ALA A 206 -14.02 15.90 4.42
C ALA A 206 -14.92 17.09 4.03
N VAL A 207 -14.47 18.32 4.33
CA VAL A 207 -15.06 19.59 3.84
C VAL A 207 -14.26 20.19 2.69
N PHE A 208 -13.41 19.39 2.07
CA PHE A 208 -12.58 19.71 0.91
C PHE A 208 -12.65 18.57 -0.10
N GLU A 209 -12.28 18.85 -1.35
CA GLU A 209 -12.15 17.83 -2.38
C GLU A 209 -10.81 17.07 -2.24
N PRO A 210 -10.81 15.73 -2.00
CA PRO A 210 -9.58 14.96 -1.93
C PRO A 210 -8.84 14.96 -3.27
N GLN A 211 -7.52 15.11 -3.21
CA GLN A 211 -6.66 14.91 -4.39
C GLN A 211 -6.16 13.46 -4.42
N THR A 212 -6.44 12.74 -5.52
CA THR A 212 -6.04 11.35 -5.68
C THR A 212 -5.17 11.09 -6.91
N VAL A 213 -4.41 9.99 -6.84
CA VAL A 213 -3.66 9.42 -7.96
C VAL A 213 -4.02 7.94 -8.05
N THR A 214 -4.38 7.48 -9.25
CA THR A 214 -4.85 6.12 -9.51
C THR A 214 -3.93 5.41 -10.50
N TYR A 215 -3.61 4.15 -10.23
CA TYR A 215 -2.77 3.34 -11.11
C TYR A 215 -3.42 2.02 -11.47
N GLU A 216 -3.32 1.68 -12.75
CA GLU A 216 -3.70 0.39 -13.30
C GLU A 216 -2.78 -0.72 -12.73
N PRO A 217 -3.36 -1.81 -12.18
CA PRO A 217 -2.60 -2.97 -11.74
C PRO A 217 -2.17 -3.80 -12.95
N ARG A 218 -0.98 -4.39 -12.90
CA ARG A 218 -0.45 -5.25 -13.97
C ARG A 218 0.21 -6.46 -13.33
N GLU A 219 -0.14 -7.64 -13.79
CA GLU A 219 0.48 -8.88 -13.33
C GLU A 219 2.00 -8.80 -13.53
N GLY A 220 2.78 -9.16 -12.51
CA GLY A 220 4.24 -9.06 -12.55
C GLY A 220 4.83 -7.72 -12.07
N ASP A 221 4.00 -6.68 -11.93
CA ASP A 221 4.44 -5.40 -11.39
C ASP A 221 4.26 -5.33 -9.87
N ALA A 222 5.23 -4.71 -9.20
CA ALA A 222 5.15 -4.29 -7.81
C ALA A 222 5.05 -2.76 -7.70
N PHE A 223 4.22 -2.29 -6.79
CA PHE A 223 4.22 -0.90 -6.33
C PHE A 223 4.91 -0.79 -4.97
N PHE A 224 5.69 0.28 -4.78
CA PHE A 224 6.32 0.64 -3.52
C PHE A 224 5.94 2.08 -3.17
N PHE A 225 5.50 2.29 -1.93
CA PHE A 225 5.03 3.59 -1.46
C PHE A 225 5.21 3.74 0.07
N PRO A 226 5.26 4.97 0.61
CA PRO A 226 5.38 5.18 2.05
C PRO A 226 4.19 4.58 2.78
N SER A 227 4.41 3.88 3.90
CA SER A 227 3.34 3.21 4.65
C SER A 227 2.29 4.16 5.25
N TYR A 228 2.62 5.45 5.35
CA TYR A 228 1.69 6.48 5.81
C TYR A 228 0.76 7.01 4.70
N LEU A 229 0.98 6.62 3.44
CA LEU A 229 0.17 7.10 2.34
C LEU A 229 -1.17 6.37 2.31
N PHE A 230 -2.25 7.12 2.44
CA PHE A 230 -3.60 6.56 2.32
C PHE A 230 -3.78 5.92 0.95
N HIS A 231 -4.18 4.66 0.95
CA HIS A 231 -4.41 3.91 -0.28
C HIS A 231 -5.59 2.95 -0.15
N ARG A 232 -6.24 2.70 -1.29
CA ARG A 232 -7.36 1.77 -1.43
C ARG A 232 -7.24 0.98 -2.73
N THR A 233 -7.94 -0.15 -2.78
CA THR A 233 -8.25 -0.82 -4.05
C THR A 233 -9.68 -0.47 -4.40
N LEU A 234 -9.92 0.00 -5.62
CA LEU A 234 -11.28 0.29 -6.11
C LEU A 234 -12.04 -1.02 -6.33
N PRO A 235 -13.37 -1.05 -6.12
CA PRO A 235 -14.20 -2.19 -6.50
C PRO A 235 -14.03 -2.53 -7.98
N PHE A 236 -14.29 -3.78 -8.35
CA PHE A 236 -14.21 -4.23 -9.73
C PHE A 236 -15.32 -5.21 -10.07
N THR A 237 -15.61 -5.34 -11.36
CA THR A 237 -16.50 -6.34 -11.92
C THR A 237 -15.69 -7.47 -12.57
N GLY A 238 -16.11 -8.72 -12.38
CA GLY A 238 -15.43 -9.89 -12.93
C GLY A 238 -15.58 -11.12 -12.03
N GLU A 239 -15.77 -12.28 -12.64
CA GLU A 239 -15.96 -13.56 -11.93
C GLU A 239 -14.64 -14.13 -11.41
N GLU A 240 -13.52 -13.80 -12.06
CA GLU A 240 -12.18 -14.19 -11.64
C GLU A 240 -11.76 -13.45 -10.38
N ARG A 241 -10.88 -14.08 -9.57
CA ARG A 241 -10.33 -13.45 -8.38
C ARG A 241 -9.24 -12.46 -8.77
N ARG A 242 -9.19 -11.34 -8.04
CA ARG A 242 -8.03 -10.44 -8.02
C ARG A 242 -7.11 -10.85 -6.88
N ILE A 243 -5.96 -11.43 -7.22
CA ILE A 243 -4.97 -11.96 -6.29
C ILE A 243 -3.73 -11.06 -6.27
N SER A 244 -3.32 -10.66 -5.08
CA SER A 244 -2.13 -9.83 -4.87
C SER A 244 -1.39 -10.22 -3.60
N LEU A 245 -0.10 -9.93 -3.57
CA LEU A 245 0.76 -10.04 -2.39
C LEU A 245 1.05 -8.65 -1.87
N ALA A 246 0.63 -8.35 -0.65
CA ALA A 246 0.95 -7.10 0.03
C ALA A 246 2.09 -7.32 1.02
N PHE A 247 2.91 -6.30 1.23
CA PHE A 247 4.06 -6.39 2.11
C PHE A 247 4.35 -5.07 2.84
N ASP A 248 4.97 -5.20 4.01
CA ASP A 248 5.48 -4.08 4.81
C ASP A 248 6.97 -4.25 5.10
N VAL A 249 7.72 -3.18 4.85
CA VAL A 249 9.11 -3.04 5.27
C VAL A 249 9.15 -2.34 6.61
N LYS A 250 9.67 -3.04 7.62
CA LYS A 250 9.85 -2.54 8.98
C LYS A 250 11.35 -2.36 9.28
N PRO A 251 11.85 -1.11 9.35
CA PRO A 251 13.28 -0.86 9.52
C PRO A 251 13.83 -1.43 10.82
N THR A 252 15.01 -2.05 10.76
CA THR A 252 15.78 -2.49 11.93
C THR A 252 17.07 -1.71 12.10
N SER A 253 17.54 -1.03 11.05
CA SER A 253 18.60 -0.02 11.09
C SER A 253 18.46 0.98 9.94
N TRP A 254 19.20 2.08 10.02
CA TRP A 254 19.14 3.21 9.08
C TRP A 254 20.49 3.41 8.38
N ARG A 255 20.47 3.98 7.17
CA ARG A 255 21.66 4.36 6.40
C ARG A 255 22.30 5.63 6.93
#